data_AF-G3UCQ7-F1
#
_entry.id   AF-G3UCQ7-F1
#
_cell.length_a   1.000
_cell.length_b   1.000
_cell.length_c   1.000
_cell.angle_alpha   90.00
_cell.angle_beta   90.00
_cell.angle_gamma   90.00
#
_symmetry.space_group_name_H-M   'P 1'
#
loop_
_entity.id
_entity.type
_entity.pdbx_description
1 polymer ?
#
loop_
_entity_poly.entity_id
_entity_poly.type
_entity_poly.pdbx_seq_one_letter_code
_entity_poly.pdbx_strand_id
1 'polypeptide(L)'
;VCEALQEYKFPTLLSLQESRPLHVVLGNEACDLDSMVSALALAFYLAKTTEAEEVFVPVLNIKRSELPLRGDNVFFLQKVHIPESILIFRDEIDLHALHQAGQLTLILVDHHVLPKSDTALEETVAEVLDHRPIEQKHCPPCHVSVELVGSCATLVTERILQGAPEILDRQTAALLHGTIILDCVNMDLKIGKATLKDSKYVEKLEALFPDLPNRSDIFDSLQKAKFDVSGLTTEQMLRKDQKTIYRQGTKVAISTIYMDLEVRARCGYGLGEKS
;
A
#
# COMPACT_ATOMS: atom_id res chain seq x y z
N VAL A 1 -2.57 14.13 7.65
CA VAL A 1 -1.97 13.68 6.36
C VAL A 1 -2.55 14.41 5.15
N CYS A 2 -3.88 14.63 5.06
CA CYS A 2 -4.52 15.26 3.90
C CYS A 2 -3.94 16.60 3.48
N GLU A 3 -3.75 17.52 4.43
CA GLU A 3 -3.21 18.86 4.13
C GLU A 3 -1.82 18.74 3.50
N ALA A 4 -0.96 17.90 4.05
CA ALA A 4 0.37 17.64 3.49
C ALA A 4 0.28 16.99 2.09
N LEU A 5 -0.53 15.96 1.88
CA LEU A 5 -0.73 15.36 0.54
C LEU A 5 -1.33 16.36 -0.49
N GLN A 6 -2.16 17.30 -0.06
CA GLN A 6 -2.68 18.41 -0.89
C GLN A 6 -1.57 19.41 -1.21
N GLU A 7 -0.77 19.76 -0.21
CA GLU A 7 0.41 20.62 -0.28
C GLU A 7 1.51 20.00 -1.18
N TYR A 8 1.56 18.66 -1.31
CA TYR A 8 2.52 17.94 -2.16
C TYR A 8 2.05 17.65 -3.59
N LYS A 9 0.74 17.53 -3.90
CA LYS A 9 0.33 17.19 -5.29
C LYS A 9 0.65 18.30 -6.30
N PHE A 10 0.61 19.57 -5.88
CA PHE A 10 1.05 20.69 -6.72
C PHE A 10 2.57 20.62 -7.00
N PRO A 11 3.44 20.50 -5.98
CA PRO A 11 4.86 20.20 -6.15
C PRO A 11 5.18 18.99 -7.02
N THR A 12 4.45 17.87 -6.99
CA THR A 12 4.79 16.74 -7.88
C THR A 12 4.56 17.06 -9.36
N LEU A 13 3.50 17.82 -9.68
CA LEU A 13 3.24 18.26 -11.06
C LEU A 13 4.21 19.36 -11.51
N LEU A 14 4.76 20.13 -10.56
CA LEU A 14 5.76 21.18 -10.81
C LEU A 14 7.21 20.66 -10.79
N SER A 15 7.55 19.64 -10.01
CA SER A 15 8.91 19.07 -9.96
C SER A 15 9.27 18.32 -11.24
N LEU A 16 8.27 17.68 -11.87
CA LEU A 16 8.30 17.19 -13.26
C LEU A 16 8.61 18.30 -14.29
N GLN A 17 8.47 19.58 -13.93
CA GLN A 17 8.79 20.74 -14.78
C GLN A 17 10.07 21.47 -14.33
N GLU A 18 10.38 21.50 -13.03
CA GLU A 18 11.49 22.27 -12.44
C GLU A 18 12.81 21.49 -12.25
N SER A 19 12.87 20.21 -12.63
CA SER A 19 14.11 19.40 -12.60
C SER A 19 14.74 19.20 -11.21
N ARG A 20 13.90 19.10 -10.17
CA ARG A 20 14.34 18.82 -8.80
C ARG A 20 14.41 17.31 -8.53
N PRO A 21 15.36 16.81 -7.71
CA PRO A 21 15.35 15.44 -7.23
C PRO A 21 14.04 15.08 -6.51
N LEU A 22 13.57 13.85 -6.72
CA LEU A 22 12.30 13.34 -6.22
C LEU A 22 12.52 12.01 -5.49
N HIS A 23 12.04 11.94 -4.25
CA HIS A 23 12.12 10.74 -3.41
C HIS A 23 10.76 10.04 -3.48
N VAL A 24 10.66 8.98 -4.28
CA VAL A 24 9.42 8.22 -4.44
C VAL A 24 9.37 7.08 -3.43
N VAL A 25 8.36 7.09 -2.58
CA VAL A 25 8.04 5.98 -1.68
C VAL A 25 7.06 5.06 -2.39
N LEU A 26 7.49 3.84 -2.70
CA LEU A 26 6.77 2.90 -3.57
C LEU A 26 6.37 1.65 -2.79
N GLY A 27 5.08 1.29 -2.87
CA GLY A 27 4.56 0.00 -2.38
C GLY A 27 4.69 -1.14 -3.40
N ASN A 28 4.30 -2.36 -3.01
CA ASN A 28 4.32 -3.53 -3.88
C ASN A 28 3.24 -3.45 -4.99
N GLU A 29 3.38 -4.25 -6.06
CA GLU A 29 2.49 -4.26 -7.24
C GLU A 29 1.06 -4.78 -6.99
N ALA A 30 0.82 -5.48 -5.88
CA ALA A 30 -0.55 -5.82 -5.45
C ALA A 30 -1.27 -4.57 -4.93
N CYS A 31 -0.53 -3.62 -4.35
CA CYS A 31 -1.01 -2.38 -3.73
C CYS A 31 -2.19 -2.65 -2.78
N ASP A 32 -2.01 -3.62 -1.89
CA ASP A 32 -2.91 -3.86 -0.77
C ASP A 32 -2.84 -2.71 0.26
N LEU A 33 -3.56 -2.88 1.36
CA LEU A 33 -3.67 -1.84 2.38
C LEU A 33 -2.32 -1.52 3.04
N ASP A 34 -1.49 -2.53 3.26
CA ASP A 34 -0.16 -2.36 3.87
C ASP A 34 0.76 -1.57 2.98
N SER A 35 0.93 -1.98 1.72
CA SER A 35 1.69 -1.24 0.72
C SER A 35 1.22 0.21 0.56
N MET A 36 -0.10 0.45 0.52
CA MET A 36 -0.64 1.81 0.38
C MET A 36 -0.37 2.66 1.62
N VAL A 37 -0.70 2.16 2.82
CA VAL A 37 -0.59 2.94 4.06
C VAL A 37 0.87 3.14 4.46
N SER A 38 1.72 2.12 4.31
CA SER A 38 3.16 2.24 4.55
C SER A 38 3.78 3.31 3.65
N ALA A 39 3.38 3.40 2.37
CA ALA A 39 3.89 4.42 1.45
C ALA A 39 3.42 5.82 1.86
N LEU A 40 2.11 6.00 2.11
CA LEU A 40 1.53 7.28 2.51
C LEU A 40 2.10 7.81 3.83
N ALA A 41 2.23 6.94 4.84
CA ALA A 41 2.71 7.32 6.16
C ALA A 41 4.22 7.59 6.18
N LEU A 42 5.03 6.79 5.47
CA LEU A 42 6.47 7.02 5.40
C LEU A 42 6.82 8.28 4.58
N ALA A 43 6.16 8.51 3.43
CA ALA A 43 6.37 9.73 2.66
C ALA A 43 5.98 10.99 3.45
N PHE A 44 4.85 10.95 4.18
CA PHE A 44 4.44 12.03 5.05
C PHE A 44 5.43 12.30 6.19
N TYR A 45 5.95 11.25 6.83
CA TYR A 45 6.98 11.36 7.86
C TYR A 45 8.23 12.04 7.32
N LEU A 46 8.81 11.51 6.24
CA LEU A 46 10.04 12.05 5.65
C LEU A 46 9.86 13.52 5.23
N ALA A 47 8.74 13.87 4.59
CA ALA A 47 8.43 15.25 4.20
C ALA A 47 8.16 16.22 5.37
N LYS A 48 8.04 15.73 6.61
CA LYS A 48 7.93 16.57 7.82
C LYS A 48 9.20 16.55 8.69
N THR A 49 10.12 15.62 8.48
CA THR A 49 11.37 15.50 9.26
C THR A 49 12.65 15.89 8.50
N THR A 50 12.60 15.95 7.18
CA THR A 50 13.77 16.28 6.33
C THR A 50 13.80 17.76 5.95
N GLU A 51 14.92 18.23 5.38
CA GLU A 51 15.10 19.61 4.93
C GLU A 51 14.08 20.03 3.87
N ALA A 52 13.68 21.30 3.88
CA ALA A 52 12.53 21.82 3.12
C ALA A 52 12.67 21.81 1.58
N GLU A 53 13.81 21.36 1.04
CA GLU A 53 14.07 21.26 -0.39
C GLU A 53 13.84 19.84 -0.95
N GLU A 54 13.80 18.79 -0.10
CA GLU A 54 13.53 17.42 -0.52
C GLU A 54 12.03 17.15 -0.66
N VAL A 55 11.63 16.51 -1.77
CA VAL A 55 10.22 16.21 -2.07
C VAL A 55 9.99 14.70 -2.00
N PHE A 56 9.20 14.27 -1.02
CA PHE A 56 8.79 12.86 -0.85
C PHE A 56 7.39 12.62 -1.41
N VAL A 57 7.26 11.65 -2.32
CA VAL A 57 6.01 11.35 -3.02
C VAL A 57 5.61 9.89 -2.81
N PRO A 58 4.46 9.61 -2.17
CA PRO A 58 3.92 8.26 -2.12
C PRO A 58 3.29 7.90 -3.47
N VAL A 59 3.69 6.78 -4.06
CA VAL A 59 3.15 6.27 -5.33
C VAL A 59 2.48 4.92 -5.09
N LEU A 60 1.20 4.84 -5.44
CA LEU A 60 0.46 3.58 -5.43
C LEU A 60 0.86 2.78 -6.69
N ASN A 61 1.45 1.61 -6.50
CA ASN A 61 2.09 0.83 -7.57
C ASN A 61 1.11 0.01 -8.43
N ILE A 62 -0.01 0.63 -8.79
CA ILE A 62 -1.06 0.14 -9.67
C ILE A 62 -1.51 1.28 -10.59
N LYS A 63 -2.33 0.98 -11.59
CA LYS A 63 -2.97 2.04 -12.38
C LYS A 63 -4.09 2.71 -11.59
N ARG A 64 -4.36 4.01 -11.81
CA ARG A 64 -5.52 4.69 -11.18
C ARG A 64 -6.83 3.94 -11.41
N SER A 65 -7.01 3.39 -12.62
CA SER A 65 -8.17 2.58 -13.00
C SER A 65 -8.35 1.27 -12.21
N GLU A 66 -7.35 0.87 -11.42
CA GLU A 66 -7.33 -0.38 -10.65
C GLU A 66 -7.52 -0.18 -9.14
N LEU A 67 -7.56 1.06 -8.66
CA LEU A 67 -7.91 1.38 -7.26
C LEU A 67 -9.28 0.79 -6.87
N PRO A 68 -10.36 0.87 -7.68
CA PRO A 68 -11.65 0.30 -7.31
C PRO A 68 -11.63 -1.20 -7.00
N LEU A 69 -10.62 -1.95 -7.45
CA LEU A 69 -10.47 -3.37 -7.14
C LEU A 69 -10.07 -3.61 -5.67
N ARG A 70 -9.44 -2.62 -5.03
CA ARG A 70 -8.97 -2.68 -3.63
C ARG A 70 -10.01 -2.01 -2.73
N GLY A 71 -11.10 -2.74 -2.50
CA GLY A 71 -12.25 -2.25 -1.73
C GLY A 71 -11.92 -1.85 -0.29
N ASP A 72 -10.97 -2.53 0.34
CA ASP A 72 -10.35 -2.18 1.62
C ASP A 72 -9.62 -0.83 1.55
N ASN A 73 -8.79 -0.60 0.53
CA ASN A 73 -8.12 0.70 0.34
C ASN A 73 -9.13 1.83 0.13
N VAL A 74 -10.09 1.67 -0.79
CA VAL A 74 -11.13 2.67 -1.10
C VAL A 74 -11.96 3.00 0.15
N PHE A 75 -12.45 1.97 0.84
CA PHE A 75 -13.19 2.14 2.09
C PHE A 75 -12.37 2.89 3.15
N PHE A 76 -11.10 2.55 3.31
CA PHE A 76 -10.31 3.14 4.38
C PHE A 76 -9.96 4.60 4.10
N LEU A 77 -9.56 4.93 2.87
CA LEU A 77 -9.35 6.30 2.39
C LEU A 77 -10.59 7.17 2.67
N GLN A 78 -11.78 6.68 2.31
CA GLN A 78 -13.05 7.36 2.59
C GLN A 78 -13.29 7.52 4.10
N LYS A 79 -13.10 6.46 4.90
CA LYS A 79 -13.29 6.47 6.36
C LYS A 79 -12.35 7.42 7.09
N VAL A 80 -11.15 7.65 6.56
CA VAL A 80 -10.19 8.65 7.11
C VAL A 80 -10.23 10.00 6.37
N HIS A 81 -11.16 10.20 5.44
CA HIS A 81 -11.36 11.43 4.66
C HIS A 81 -10.17 11.85 3.78
N ILE A 82 -9.45 10.88 3.19
CA ILE A 82 -8.42 11.11 2.16
C ILE A 82 -9.08 11.01 0.77
N PRO A 83 -9.15 12.11 -0.01
CA PRO A 83 -9.64 12.05 -1.39
C PRO A 83 -8.81 11.12 -2.29
N GLU A 84 -9.43 10.61 -3.35
CA GLU A 84 -8.74 9.82 -4.41
C GLU A 84 -8.11 10.69 -5.50
N SER A 85 -8.49 11.98 -5.58
CA SER A 85 -7.54 13.03 -5.96
C SER A 85 -6.38 13.06 -4.94
N ILE A 86 -5.43 14.00 -4.98
CA ILE A 86 -4.22 13.99 -4.11
C ILE A 86 -3.26 12.79 -4.32
N LEU A 87 -3.72 11.54 -4.22
CA LEU A 87 -3.01 10.31 -4.56
C LEU A 87 -2.44 10.30 -5.98
N ILE A 88 -1.28 9.66 -6.13
CA ILE A 88 -0.52 9.48 -7.38
C ILE A 88 -0.35 7.99 -7.65
N PHE A 89 -0.55 7.59 -8.90
CA PHE A 89 -0.54 6.20 -9.35
C PHE A 89 0.62 5.92 -10.30
N ARG A 90 0.98 4.64 -10.48
CA ARG A 90 2.13 4.22 -11.32
C ARG A 90 1.99 4.65 -12.79
N ASP A 91 0.76 4.86 -13.28
CA ASP A 91 0.46 5.38 -14.62
C ASP A 91 0.40 6.91 -14.73
N GLU A 92 0.64 7.64 -13.63
CA GLU A 92 0.69 9.11 -13.58
C GLU A 92 2.10 9.68 -13.41
N ILE A 93 3.11 8.81 -13.20
CA ILE A 93 4.51 9.20 -12.97
C ILE A 93 5.48 8.28 -13.72
N ASP A 94 6.32 8.87 -14.57
CA ASP A 94 7.35 8.15 -15.32
C ASP A 94 8.65 8.06 -14.51
N LEU A 95 8.73 7.04 -13.65
CA LEU A 95 9.92 6.75 -12.85
C LEU A 95 11.15 6.48 -13.73
N HIS A 96 10.98 5.88 -14.92
CA HIS A 96 12.09 5.61 -15.83
C HIS A 96 12.63 6.91 -16.44
N ALA A 97 11.77 7.86 -16.82
CA ALA A 97 12.22 9.18 -17.26
C ALA A 97 12.93 9.96 -16.14
N LEU A 98 12.42 9.92 -14.90
CA LEU A 98 13.06 10.54 -13.73
C LEU A 98 14.44 9.92 -13.42
N HIS A 99 14.57 8.60 -13.56
CA HIS A 99 15.86 7.90 -13.43
C HIS A 99 16.85 8.33 -14.52
N GLN A 100 16.44 8.36 -15.79
CA GLN A 100 17.29 8.80 -16.90
C GLN A 100 17.70 10.29 -16.80
N ALA A 101 16.90 11.12 -16.11
CA ALA A 101 17.23 12.50 -15.79
C ALA A 101 18.16 12.66 -14.56
N GLY A 102 18.50 11.57 -13.86
CA GLY A 102 19.28 11.61 -12.61
C GLY A 102 18.52 12.22 -11.42
N GLN A 103 17.19 12.18 -11.46
CA GLN A 103 16.29 12.86 -10.52
C GLN A 103 15.51 11.90 -9.61
N LEU A 104 15.60 10.58 -9.81
CA LEU A 104 14.88 9.60 -9.00
C LEU A 104 15.73 9.06 -7.84
N THR A 105 15.15 9.11 -6.64
CA THR A 105 15.50 8.24 -5.51
C THR A 105 14.29 7.37 -5.17
N LEU A 106 14.46 6.06 -5.02
CA LEU A 106 13.41 5.13 -4.58
C LEU A 106 13.59 4.74 -3.11
N ILE A 107 12.46 4.69 -2.40
CA ILE A 107 12.32 4.09 -1.08
C ILE A 107 11.24 3.02 -1.20
N LEU A 108 11.59 1.76 -1.02
CA LEU A 108 10.63 0.66 -1.14
C LEU A 108 10.01 0.36 0.22
N VAL A 109 8.69 0.24 0.25
CA VAL A 109 7.94 -0.24 1.41
C VAL A 109 7.16 -1.49 1.05
N ASP A 110 7.05 -2.41 2.00
CA ASP A 110 6.33 -3.68 1.85
C ASP A 110 6.82 -4.54 0.65
N HIS A 111 8.00 -4.21 0.11
CA HIS A 111 8.76 -5.04 -0.78
C HIS A 111 10.25 -4.67 -0.85
N HIS A 112 11.10 -5.67 -1.14
CA HIS A 112 12.54 -5.52 -1.36
C HIS A 112 13.00 -5.87 -2.79
N VAL A 113 12.10 -6.31 -3.68
CA VAL A 113 12.42 -6.74 -5.06
C VAL A 113 11.48 -6.04 -6.03
N LEU A 114 12.03 -5.26 -6.96
CA LEU A 114 11.28 -4.58 -8.02
C LEU A 114 10.77 -5.59 -9.07
N PRO A 115 9.63 -5.32 -9.74
CA PRO A 115 9.17 -6.13 -10.87
C PRO A 115 10.14 -6.01 -12.05
N LYS A 116 10.13 -6.99 -12.96
CA LYS A 116 11.08 -7.06 -14.09
C LYS A 116 11.05 -5.87 -15.07
N SER A 117 9.96 -5.10 -15.09
CA SER A 117 9.88 -3.84 -15.86
C SER A 117 10.76 -2.74 -15.27
N ASP A 118 11.04 -2.83 -13.98
CA ASP A 118 11.61 -1.79 -13.14
C ASP A 118 13.02 -2.15 -12.65
N THR A 119 13.60 -3.27 -13.12
CA THR A 119 15.00 -3.68 -12.84
C THR A 119 16.02 -2.57 -13.15
N ALA A 120 15.77 -1.71 -14.14
CA ALA A 120 16.63 -0.56 -14.44
C ALA A 120 16.66 0.49 -13.30
N LEU A 121 15.67 0.48 -12.41
CA LEU A 121 15.55 1.41 -11.28
C LEU A 121 16.22 0.88 -10.00
N GLU A 122 16.73 -0.36 -9.99
CA GLU A 122 17.34 -1.00 -8.80
C GLU A 122 18.50 -0.15 -8.21
N GLU A 123 19.27 0.54 -9.05
CA GLU A 123 20.34 1.44 -8.64
C GLU A 123 19.87 2.76 -8.00
N THR A 124 18.58 3.11 -8.16
CA THR A 124 17.98 4.31 -7.51
C THR A 124 17.40 4.01 -6.13
N VAL A 125 17.32 2.73 -5.73
CA VAL A 125 16.80 2.32 -4.42
C VAL A 125 17.81 2.71 -3.34
N ALA A 126 17.47 3.70 -2.53
CA ALA A 126 18.30 4.17 -1.41
C ALA A 126 17.96 3.46 -0.10
N GLU A 127 16.69 3.05 0.07
CA GLU A 127 16.20 2.43 1.30
C GLU A 127 15.07 1.43 1.04
N VAL A 128 15.01 0.39 1.87
CA VAL A 128 13.94 -0.62 1.89
C VAL A 128 13.44 -0.85 3.31
N LEU A 129 12.12 -0.80 3.50
CA LEU A 129 11.40 -1.32 4.67
C LEU A 129 10.47 -2.45 4.21
N ASP A 130 10.82 -3.71 4.47
CA ASP A 130 9.98 -4.87 4.14
C ASP A 130 9.83 -5.77 5.38
N HIS A 131 8.74 -6.52 5.47
CA HIS A 131 8.49 -7.47 6.56
C HIS A 131 8.55 -8.94 6.10
N ARG A 132 8.76 -9.17 4.79
CA ARG A 132 8.75 -10.48 4.15
C ARG A 132 10.17 -11.10 4.14
N PRO A 133 10.32 -12.43 4.11
CA PRO A 133 11.63 -13.07 4.13
C PRO A 133 12.53 -12.65 2.96
N ILE A 134 13.76 -12.22 3.26
CA ILE A 134 14.77 -11.91 2.24
C ILE A 134 15.30 -13.21 1.62
N GLU A 135 15.26 -13.28 0.29
CA GLU A 135 16.12 -14.18 -0.47
C GLU A 135 17.44 -13.46 -0.80
N GLN A 136 18.57 -13.93 -0.26
CA GLN A 136 19.90 -13.28 -0.37
C GLN A 136 20.39 -12.96 -1.80
N LYS A 137 19.74 -13.50 -2.84
CA LYS A 137 20.07 -13.25 -4.25
C LYS A 137 19.47 -11.94 -4.80
N HIS A 138 18.54 -11.32 -4.09
CA HIS A 138 17.75 -10.19 -4.58
C HIS A 138 17.75 -8.98 -3.63
N CYS A 139 18.81 -8.82 -2.82
CA CYS A 139 18.99 -7.62 -2.01
C CYS A 139 19.49 -6.44 -2.87
N PRO A 140 18.79 -5.29 -2.92
CA PRO A 140 19.33 -4.09 -3.53
C PRO A 140 20.56 -3.57 -2.76
N PRO A 141 21.50 -2.85 -3.41
CA PRO A 141 22.77 -2.43 -2.83
C PRO A 141 22.63 -1.18 -1.93
N CYS A 142 21.70 -1.22 -0.97
CA CYS A 142 21.23 -0.05 -0.22
C CYS A 142 20.98 -0.36 1.28
N HIS A 143 20.42 0.59 2.02
CA HIS A 143 20.00 0.32 3.40
C HIS A 143 18.71 -0.52 3.42
N VAL A 144 18.84 -1.81 3.70
CA VAL A 144 17.71 -2.75 3.77
C VAL A 144 17.37 -3.04 5.24
N SER A 145 16.24 -2.51 5.69
CA SER A 145 15.66 -2.79 7.00
C SER A 145 14.54 -3.81 6.83
N VAL A 146 14.82 -5.07 7.19
CA VAL A 146 13.82 -6.15 7.16
C VAL A 146 13.74 -6.86 8.49
N GLU A 147 12.53 -6.94 9.02
CA GLU A 147 12.20 -7.67 10.24
C GLU A 147 10.88 -8.43 10.03
N LEU A 148 10.85 -9.71 10.40
CA LEU A 148 9.66 -10.55 10.24
C LEU A 148 8.59 -10.15 11.26
N VAL A 149 7.71 -9.23 10.86
CA VAL A 149 6.53 -8.76 11.59
C VAL A 149 5.25 -9.07 10.81
N GLY A 150 4.09 -8.88 11.43
CA GLY A 150 2.80 -9.17 10.78
C GLY A 150 2.42 -8.18 9.68
N SER A 151 2.93 -6.94 9.73
CA SER A 151 2.64 -5.85 8.79
C SER A 151 3.84 -4.90 8.59
N CYS A 152 4.10 -4.43 7.37
CA CYS A 152 5.11 -3.40 7.10
C CYS A 152 4.77 -2.07 7.81
N ALA A 153 3.48 -1.74 7.95
CA ALA A 153 3.01 -0.57 8.69
C ALA A 153 3.47 -0.57 10.17
N THR A 154 3.78 -1.73 10.77
CA THR A 154 4.43 -1.81 12.09
C THR A 154 5.84 -1.21 12.09
N LEU A 155 6.62 -1.44 11.03
CA LEU A 155 7.96 -0.89 10.86
C LEU A 155 7.93 0.62 10.59
N VAL A 156 6.96 1.08 9.78
CA VAL A 156 6.73 2.52 9.54
C VAL A 156 6.29 3.22 10.84
N THR A 157 5.37 2.62 11.60
CA THR A 157 4.94 3.13 12.91
C THR A 157 6.10 3.22 13.89
N GLU A 158 6.99 2.21 13.91
CA GLU A 158 8.19 2.24 14.72
C GLU A 158 9.09 3.42 14.36
N ARG A 159 9.41 3.59 13.07
CA ARG A 159 10.29 4.67 12.59
C ARG A 159 9.76 6.04 13.01
N ILE A 160 8.46 6.29 12.83
CA ILE A 160 7.82 7.56 13.20
C ILE A 160 7.92 7.79 14.72
N LEU A 161 7.55 6.80 15.53
CA LEU A 161 7.55 6.93 16.99
C LEU A 161 8.94 6.95 17.64
N GLN A 162 10.00 6.55 16.91
CA GLN A 162 11.38 6.68 17.36
C GLN A 162 12.02 8.00 16.91
N GLY A 163 11.62 8.55 15.77
CA GLY A 163 12.20 9.77 15.20
C GLY A 163 11.48 11.06 15.61
N ALA A 164 10.20 11.17 15.28
CA ALA A 164 9.39 12.39 15.44
C ALA A 164 7.92 12.04 15.74
N PRO A 165 7.60 11.47 16.93
CA PRO A 165 6.25 11.05 17.29
C PRO A 165 5.20 12.19 17.21
N GLU A 166 5.63 13.44 17.37
CA GLU A 166 4.79 14.64 17.32
C GLU A 166 4.21 14.96 15.94
N ILE A 167 4.73 14.34 14.86
CA ILE A 167 4.15 14.51 13.52
C ILE A 167 2.91 13.63 13.29
N LEU A 168 2.65 12.66 14.16
CA LEU A 168 1.44 11.84 14.09
C LEU A 168 0.21 12.69 14.44
N ASP A 169 -0.75 12.66 13.54
CA ASP A 169 -2.11 13.12 13.77
C ASP A 169 -3.05 11.91 13.93
N ARG A 170 -4.29 12.16 14.36
CA ARG A 170 -5.32 11.12 14.48
C ARG A 170 -5.55 10.36 13.16
N GLN A 171 -5.34 11.01 12.02
CA GLN A 171 -5.59 10.44 10.70
C GLN A 171 -4.53 9.40 10.31
N THR A 172 -3.25 9.73 10.51
CA THR A 172 -2.09 8.84 10.31
C THR A 172 -2.08 7.71 11.33
N ALA A 173 -2.33 8.00 12.60
CA ALA A 173 -2.48 6.99 13.63
C ALA A 173 -3.60 6.00 13.29
N ALA A 174 -4.74 6.47 12.80
CA ALA A 174 -5.85 5.61 12.37
C ALA A 174 -5.47 4.72 11.19
N LEU A 175 -4.82 5.28 10.14
CA LEU A 175 -4.33 4.50 9.01
C LEU A 175 -3.39 3.37 9.44
N LEU A 176 -2.35 3.71 10.21
CA LEU A 176 -1.36 2.75 10.69
C LEU A 176 -2.01 1.68 11.58
N HIS A 177 -2.83 2.08 12.55
CA HIS A 177 -3.55 1.18 13.46
C HIS A 177 -4.44 0.18 12.70
N GLY A 178 -5.36 0.67 11.85
CA GLY A 178 -6.29 -0.20 11.14
C GLY A 178 -5.60 -1.15 10.15
N THR A 179 -4.48 -0.73 9.57
CA THR A 179 -3.67 -1.57 8.66
C THR A 179 -2.99 -2.70 9.41
N ILE A 180 -2.26 -2.39 10.50
CA ILE A 180 -1.63 -3.41 11.34
C ILE A 180 -2.70 -4.37 11.90
N ILE A 181 -3.85 -3.87 12.32
CA ILE A 181 -4.97 -4.69 12.79
C ILE A 181 -5.53 -5.62 11.70
N LEU A 182 -5.69 -5.15 10.45
CA LEU A 182 -6.13 -5.99 9.34
C LEU A 182 -5.11 -7.09 9.06
N ASP A 183 -3.84 -6.72 8.88
CA ASP A 183 -2.82 -7.66 8.47
C ASP A 183 -2.43 -8.64 9.58
N CYS A 184 -2.38 -8.21 10.84
CA CYS A 184 -2.20 -9.09 11.99
C CYS A 184 -3.46 -9.89 12.39
N VAL A 185 -4.54 -9.82 11.60
CA VAL A 185 -5.79 -10.57 11.78
C VAL A 185 -6.38 -10.34 13.18
N ASN A 186 -6.56 -9.07 13.54
CA ASN A 186 -7.01 -8.61 14.87
C ASN A 186 -6.19 -9.18 16.05
N MET A 187 -4.90 -9.46 15.82
CA MET A 187 -4.00 -10.10 16.78
C MET A 187 -4.46 -11.50 17.24
N ASP A 188 -5.22 -12.25 16.43
CA ASP A 188 -5.72 -13.58 16.80
C ASP A 188 -4.56 -14.58 16.97
N LEU A 189 -4.32 -14.96 18.23
CA LEU A 189 -3.33 -15.95 18.65
C LEU A 189 -3.52 -17.33 18.02
N LYS A 190 -4.72 -17.66 17.52
CA LYS A 190 -4.99 -18.92 16.79
C LYS A 190 -4.45 -18.89 15.36
N ILE A 191 -4.42 -17.71 14.75
CA ILE A 191 -3.88 -17.49 13.41
C ILE A 191 -2.37 -17.26 13.47
N GLY A 192 -1.90 -16.54 14.50
CA GLY A 192 -0.47 -16.40 14.78
C GLY A 192 0.32 -15.55 13.78
N LYS A 193 -0.35 -14.72 12.95
CA LYS A 193 0.32 -13.78 12.04
C LYS A 193 0.90 -12.56 12.76
N ALA A 194 0.36 -12.20 13.92
CA ALA A 194 0.85 -11.12 14.76
C ALA A 194 2.14 -11.49 15.52
N THR A 195 3.09 -10.56 15.60
CA THR A 195 4.24 -10.64 16.51
C THR A 195 4.04 -9.76 17.74
N LEU A 196 4.93 -9.92 18.75
CA LEU A 196 4.98 -9.03 19.90
C LEU A 196 5.23 -7.57 19.52
N LYS A 197 5.89 -7.31 18.38
CA LYS A 197 6.19 -5.96 17.90
C LYS A 197 4.95 -5.29 17.32
N ASP A 198 4.13 -6.01 16.57
CA ASP A 198 2.86 -5.51 16.04
C ASP A 198 1.92 -5.11 17.19
N SER A 199 1.72 -6.00 18.18
CA SER A 199 0.92 -5.71 19.38
C SER A 199 1.42 -4.47 20.13
N LYS A 200 2.74 -4.38 20.38
CA LYS A 200 3.40 -3.25 21.05
C LYS A 200 3.17 -1.92 20.32
N TYR A 201 3.19 -1.90 18.99
CA TYR A 201 3.00 -0.66 18.23
C TYR A 201 1.54 -0.25 18.08
N VAL A 202 0.61 -1.21 18.00
CA VAL A 202 -0.83 -0.93 18.14
C VAL A 202 -1.14 -0.34 19.52
N GLU A 203 -0.63 -0.92 20.60
CA GLU A 203 -0.84 -0.41 21.97
C GLU A 203 -0.25 1.00 22.16
N LYS A 204 0.88 1.31 21.54
CA LYS A 204 1.45 2.68 21.52
C LYS A 204 0.53 3.67 20.79
N LEU A 205 -0.01 3.30 19.63
CA LEU A 205 -0.94 4.15 18.89
C LEU A 205 -2.22 4.41 19.70
N GLU A 206 -2.79 3.38 20.33
CA GLU A 206 -3.98 3.49 21.18
C GLU A 206 -3.74 4.33 22.44
N ALA A 207 -2.54 4.26 23.03
CA ALA A 207 -2.18 5.09 24.19
C ALA A 207 -2.01 6.58 23.84
N LEU A 208 -1.53 6.89 22.63
CA LEU A 208 -1.40 8.27 22.13
C LEU A 208 -2.72 8.84 21.60
N PHE A 209 -3.56 7.99 21.01
CA PHE A 209 -4.83 8.34 20.37
C PHE A 209 -5.96 7.45 20.91
N PRO A 210 -6.48 7.74 22.12
CA PRO A 210 -7.46 6.88 22.80
C PRO A 210 -8.85 6.87 22.15
N ASP A 211 -9.08 7.70 21.13
CA ASP A 211 -10.30 7.78 20.34
C ASP A 211 -10.15 7.12 18.95
N LEU A 212 -9.11 6.29 18.77
CA LEU A 212 -8.98 5.38 17.64
C LEU A 212 -10.14 4.36 17.59
N PRO A 213 -10.48 3.82 16.40
CA PRO A 213 -11.48 2.78 16.27
C PRO A 213 -11.15 1.54 17.12
N ASN A 214 -12.18 0.88 17.65
CA ASN A 214 -12.00 -0.43 18.28
C ASN A 214 -11.39 -1.43 17.29
N ARG A 215 -10.42 -2.23 17.74
CA ARG A 215 -9.69 -3.21 16.92
C ARG A 215 -10.61 -4.15 16.15
N SER A 216 -11.65 -4.70 16.79
CA SER A 216 -12.60 -5.60 16.11
C SER A 216 -13.48 -4.84 15.11
N ASP A 217 -13.99 -3.66 15.46
CA ASP A 217 -14.85 -2.88 14.56
C ASP A 217 -14.11 -2.44 13.29
N ILE A 218 -12.82 -2.06 13.40
CA ILE A 218 -12.02 -1.70 12.22
C ILE A 218 -11.59 -2.94 11.43
N PHE A 219 -11.23 -4.04 12.09
CA PHE A 219 -10.94 -5.31 11.44
C PHE A 219 -12.13 -5.80 10.61
N ASP A 220 -13.32 -5.94 11.21
CA ASP A 220 -14.52 -6.44 10.54
C ASP A 220 -14.94 -5.51 9.39
N SER A 221 -14.80 -4.19 9.58
CA SER A 221 -15.06 -3.19 8.53
C SER A 221 -14.13 -3.38 7.32
N LEU A 222 -12.83 -3.45 7.55
CA LEU A 222 -11.82 -3.58 6.49
C LEU A 222 -11.91 -4.96 5.81
N GLN A 223 -12.07 -6.02 6.58
CA GLN A 223 -12.24 -7.38 6.08
C GLN A 223 -13.49 -7.50 5.20
N LYS A 224 -14.62 -6.87 5.61
CA LYS A 224 -15.82 -6.79 4.77
C LYS A 224 -15.55 -6.04 3.47
N ALA A 225 -14.92 -4.87 3.53
CA ALA A 225 -14.62 -4.06 2.34
C ALA A 225 -13.63 -4.76 1.38
N LYS A 226 -12.68 -5.53 1.91
CA LYS A 226 -11.72 -6.33 1.14
C LYS A 226 -12.39 -7.33 0.21
N PHE A 227 -13.43 -8.01 0.69
CA PHE A 227 -14.19 -9.01 -0.07
C PHE A 227 -15.47 -8.50 -0.74
N ASP A 228 -15.87 -7.24 -0.51
CA ASP A 228 -17.01 -6.65 -1.19
C ASP A 228 -16.73 -6.51 -2.70
N VAL A 229 -17.71 -6.92 -3.49
CA VAL A 229 -17.73 -6.88 -4.96
C VAL A 229 -18.99 -6.20 -5.51
N SER A 230 -19.89 -5.72 -4.63
CA SER A 230 -21.20 -5.19 -5.00
C SER A 230 -21.14 -3.92 -5.85
N GLY A 231 -20.08 -3.12 -5.71
CA GLY A 231 -19.80 -1.94 -6.53
C GLY A 231 -18.98 -2.20 -7.80
N LEU A 232 -18.63 -3.46 -8.12
CA LEU A 232 -17.75 -3.79 -9.24
C LEU A 232 -18.52 -4.23 -10.49
N THR A 233 -18.05 -3.81 -11.65
CA THR A 233 -18.46 -4.40 -12.94
C THR A 233 -17.95 -5.84 -13.06
N THR A 234 -18.56 -6.66 -13.92
CA THR A 234 -18.14 -8.05 -14.15
C THR A 234 -16.66 -8.15 -14.58
N GLU A 235 -16.14 -7.19 -15.36
CA GLU A 235 -14.71 -7.13 -15.71
C GLU A 235 -13.84 -6.90 -14.47
N GLN A 236 -14.22 -5.93 -13.63
CA GLN A 236 -13.52 -5.62 -12.39
C GLN A 236 -13.53 -6.81 -11.41
N MET A 237 -14.68 -7.49 -11.26
CA MET A 237 -14.78 -8.73 -10.46
C MET A 237 -13.79 -9.80 -10.93
N LEU A 238 -13.68 -10.01 -12.25
CA LEU A 238 -12.73 -10.95 -12.85
C LEU A 238 -11.26 -10.50 -12.72
N ARG A 239 -10.98 -9.21 -12.52
CA ARG A 239 -9.62 -8.69 -12.36
C ARG A 239 -9.15 -8.62 -10.91
N LYS A 240 -10.06 -8.56 -9.93
CA LYS A 240 -9.77 -8.31 -8.50
C LYS A 240 -8.76 -9.28 -7.87
N ASP A 241 -8.94 -10.59 -8.04
CA ASP A 241 -7.95 -11.62 -7.68
C ASP A 241 -7.67 -12.48 -8.92
N GLN A 242 -7.07 -11.86 -9.94
CA GLN A 242 -6.64 -12.54 -11.15
C GLN A 242 -5.15 -12.92 -11.07
N LYS A 243 -4.87 -14.21 -11.21
CA LYS A 243 -3.52 -14.76 -11.33
C LYS A 243 -3.29 -15.24 -12.75
N THR A 244 -2.26 -14.69 -13.41
CA THR A 244 -1.86 -15.09 -14.76
C THR A 244 -0.66 -16.02 -14.69
N ILE A 245 -0.78 -17.22 -15.29
CA ILE A 245 0.33 -18.15 -15.46
C ILE A 245 0.71 -18.26 -16.94
N TYR A 246 2.02 -18.35 -17.20
CA TYR A 246 2.59 -18.54 -18.53
C TYR A 246 3.35 -19.86 -18.56
N ARG A 247 3.01 -20.76 -19.49
CA ARG A 247 3.69 -22.05 -19.65
C ARG A 247 3.69 -22.47 -21.12
N GLN A 248 4.88 -22.70 -21.68
CA GLN A 248 5.08 -23.25 -23.03
C GLN A 248 4.28 -22.51 -24.14
N GLY A 249 4.26 -21.18 -24.10
CA GLY A 249 3.52 -20.34 -25.06
C GLY A 249 2.04 -20.12 -24.72
N THR A 250 1.47 -20.89 -23.79
CA THR A 250 0.10 -20.69 -23.30
C THR A 250 0.08 -19.68 -22.15
N LYS A 251 -0.81 -18.68 -22.24
CA LYS A 251 -1.16 -17.74 -21.17
C LYS A 251 -2.54 -18.13 -20.62
N VAL A 252 -2.63 -18.41 -19.32
CA VAL A 252 -3.91 -18.70 -18.63
C VAL A 252 -4.12 -17.69 -17.52
N ALA A 253 -5.29 -17.06 -17.47
CA ALA A 253 -5.73 -16.23 -16.35
C ALA A 253 -6.76 -17.01 -15.52
N ILE A 254 -6.54 -17.08 -14.21
CA ILE A 254 -7.41 -17.71 -13.22
C ILE A 254 -7.91 -16.58 -12.32
N SER A 255 -9.22 -16.48 -12.11
CA SER A 255 -9.83 -15.37 -11.34
C SER A 255 -10.65 -15.92 -10.19
N THR A 256 -10.36 -15.50 -8.96
CA THR A 256 -11.17 -15.83 -7.78
C THR A 256 -12.27 -14.79 -7.61
N ILE A 257 -13.51 -15.23 -7.41
CA ILE A 257 -14.64 -14.35 -7.10
C ILE A 257 -15.28 -14.82 -5.79
N TYR A 258 -15.38 -13.90 -4.84
CA TYR A 258 -16.05 -14.10 -3.56
C TYR A 258 -17.50 -13.65 -3.68
N MET A 259 -18.43 -14.59 -3.77
CA MET A 259 -19.87 -14.31 -3.82
C MET A 259 -20.69 -15.53 -3.36
N ASP A 260 -21.88 -15.27 -2.82
CA ASP A 260 -22.84 -16.34 -2.52
C ASP A 260 -23.33 -17.01 -3.81
N LEU A 261 -23.27 -18.34 -3.84
CA LEU A 261 -23.63 -19.17 -5.01
C LEU A 261 -25.08 -18.93 -5.47
N GLU A 262 -26.01 -18.65 -4.55
CA GLU A 262 -27.41 -18.35 -4.87
C GLU A 262 -27.59 -17.02 -5.61
N VAL A 263 -26.74 -16.02 -5.35
CA VAL A 263 -26.81 -14.72 -6.03
C VAL A 263 -26.41 -14.85 -7.49
N ARG A 264 -25.41 -15.71 -7.79
CA ARG A 264 -24.99 -15.98 -9.18
C ARG A 264 -26.12 -16.54 -10.05
N ALA A 265 -26.96 -17.41 -9.49
CA ALA A 265 -28.10 -18.00 -10.20
C ALA A 265 -29.22 -16.98 -10.48
N ARG A 266 -29.44 -15.99 -9.61
CA ARG A 266 -30.49 -14.97 -9.76
C ARG A 266 -30.08 -13.81 -10.69
N CYS A 267 -28.79 -13.48 -10.76
CA CYS A 267 -28.30 -12.37 -11.58
C CYS A 267 -28.04 -12.73 -13.07
N GLY A 268 -28.44 -13.92 -13.53
CA GLY A 268 -28.37 -14.28 -14.96
C GLY A 268 -26.97 -14.56 -15.52
N TYR A 269 -25.94 -14.65 -14.67
CA TYR A 269 -24.57 -14.99 -15.06
C TYR A 269 -24.42 -16.51 -15.31
N GLY A 270 -25.16 -17.02 -16.30
CA GLY A 270 -25.05 -18.39 -16.77
C GLY A 270 -23.77 -18.59 -17.57
N LEU A 271 -22.92 -19.52 -17.13
CA LEU A 271 -22.05 -20.23 -18.06
C LEU A 271 -22.99 -21.00 -19.00
N GLY A 272 -22.87 -20.77 -20.31
CA GLY A 272 -23.71 -21.43 -21.29
C GLY A 272 -23.47 -22.94 -21.29
N GLU A 273 -24.34 -23.69 -20.65
CA GLU A 273 -24.44 -25.14 -20.83
C GLU A 273 -24.86 -25.41 -22.27
N LYS A 274 -23.88 -25.80 -23.09
CA LYS A 274 -24.18 -26.51 -24.33
C LYS A 274 -24.41 -27.98 -23.95
N SER A 275 -25.67 -28.38 -24.11
CA SER A 275 -26.17 -29.75 -24.24
C SER A 275 -25.32 -30.59 -25.19
#